data_AF-A0A9D6HPP3-F1
#
_entry.id   AF-A0A9D6HPP3-F1
#
_cell.length_a   1.000
_cell.length_b   1.000
_cell.length_c   1.000
_cell.angle_alpha   90.00
_cell.angle_beta   90.00
_cell.angle_gamma   90.00
#
_symmetry.space_group_name_H-M   'P 1'
#
loop_
_entity.id
_entity.type
_entity.pdbx_description
1 polymer ?
#
loop_
_entity_poly.entity_id
_entity_poly.type
_entity_poly.pdbx_seq_one_letter_code
_entity_poly.pdbx_strand_id
1 'polypeptide(L)' 'DRPAGPVVDACRDAGLLALTAGERVLRLTPPLIVEPADCARALAIVGAALGRPA' A
#
# COMPACT_ATOMS: atom_id res chain seq x y z
N ASP A 1 -10.29 -9.01 2.93
CA ASP A 1 -10.97 -10.30 2.64
C ASP A 1 -10.01 -11.32 2.02
N ARG A 2 -9.03 -10.87 1.23
CA ARG A 2 -7.98 -11.65 0.58
C ARG A 2 -6.62 -11.61 1.31
N PRO A 3 -5.65 -12.47 0.95
CA PRO A 3 -4.27 -12.38 1.44
C PRO A 3 -3.60 -11.04 1.08
N ALA A 4 -2.80 -10.50 2.00
CA ALA A 4 -2.13 -9.22 1.82
C ALA A 4 -0.86 -9.30 0.96
N GLY A 5 -0.24 -10.48 0.84
CA GLY A 5 1.00 -10.70 0.07
C GLY A 5 0.93 -10.17 -1.37
N PRO A 6 -0.05 -10.59 -2.19
CA PRO A 6 -0.20 -10.07 -3.55
C PRO A 6 -0.39 -8.55 -3.63
N VAL A 7 -1.02 -7.95 -2.62
CA VAL A 7 -1.20 -6.49 -2.55
C VAL A 7 0.14 -5.80 -2.23
N VAL A 8 0.96 -6.38 -1.35
CA VAL A 8 2.30 -5.88 -1.06
C VAL A 8 3.19 -5.94 -2.30
N ASP A 9 3.13 -7.02 -3.06
CA ASP A 9 3.92 -7.17 -4.29
C ASP A 9 3.49 -6.14 -5.35
N ALA A 10 2.18 -5.97 -5.58
CA ALA A 10 1.67 -4.94 -6.48
C ALA A 10 2.06 -3.52 -6.06
N CYS A 11 2.03 -3.20 -4.76
CA CYS A 11 2.51 -1.92 -4.23
C CYS A 11 4.01 -1.73 -4.51
N ARG A 12 4.83 -2.77 -4.28
CA ARG A 12 6.28 -2.72 -4.50
C ARG A 12 6.61 -2.46 -5.97
N ASP A 13 5.93 -3.16 -6.88
CA ASP A 13 6.11 -2.98 -8.33
C ASP A 13 5.72 -1.57 -8.79
N ALA A 14 4.74 -0.96 -8.12
CA ALA A 14 4.31 0.43 -8.33
C ALA A 14 5.17 1.48 -7.58
N GLY A 15 6.24 1.08 -6.90
CA GLY A 15 7.17 1.98 -6.21
C GLY A 15 6.79 2.34 -4.76
N LEU A 16 5.85 1.62 -4.14
CA LEU A 16 5.46 1.79 -2.74
C LEU A 16 5.87 0.58 -1.89
N LEU A 17 6.73 0.81 -0.89
CA LEU A 17 7.04 -0.23 0.09
C LEU A 17 5.97 -0.30 1.18
N ALA A 18 5.40 -1.49 1.38
CA ALA A 18 4.47 -1.81 2.44
C ALA A 18 4.83 -3.15 3.09
N LEU A 19 4.23 -3.44 4.25
CA LEU A 19 4.46 -4.67 5.00
C LEU A 19 3.16 -5.45 5.18
N THR A 20 3.26 -6.71 5.58
CA THR A 20 2.14 -7.46 6.12
C THR A 20 2.13 -7.40 7.66
N ALA A 21 0.96 -7.62 8.24
CA ALA A 21 0.77 -7.84 9.68
C ALA A 21 -0.05 -9.12 9.87
N GLY A 22 0.56 -10.26 9.56
CA GLY A 22 -0.14 -11.52 9.37
C GLY A 22 -0.72 -11.64 7.95
N GLU A 23 -1.49 -12.70 7.70
CA GLU A 23 -1.86 -13.12 6.33
C GLU A 23 -2.76 -12.11 5.61
N ARG A 24 -3.61 -11.37 6.33
CA ARG A 24 -4.73 -10.61 5.75
C ARG A 24 -4.69 -9.10 6.01
N VAL A 25 -3.62 -8.60 6.64
CA VAL A 25 -3.52 -7.20 7.04
C VAL A 25 -2.32 -6.55 6.37
N LEU A 26 -2.58 -5.44 5.67
CA LEU A 26 -1.55 -4.54 5.15
C LEU A 26 -1.12 -3.57 6.25
N ARG A 27 0.18 -3.37 6.43
CA ARG A 27 0.75 -2.43 7.37
C ARG A 27 1.47 -1.30 6.62
N LEU A 28 1.09 -0.07 6.96
CA LEU A 28 1.71 1.17 6.48
C LEU A 28 2.45 1.82 7.65
N THR A 29 3.76 1.97 7.52
CA THR A 29 4.62 2.61 8.51
C THR A 29 5.58 3.57 7.81
N PRO A 30 5.07 4.69 7.26
CA PRO A 30 5.91 5.68 6.60
C PRO A 30 6.80 6.42 7.63
N PRO A 31 7.83 7.15 7.18
CA PRO A 31 8.53 8.11 8.03
C PRO A 31 7.56 9.12 8.65
N LEU A 32 7.85 9.59 9.86
CA LEU A 32 7.00 10.57 10.56
C LEU A 32 7.05 11.98 9.95
N ILE A 33 7.94 12.19 8.98
CA ILE A 33 8.10 13.43 8.21
C ILE A 33 7.40 13.38 6.84
N VAL A 34 6.55 12.37 6.60
CA VAL A 34 5.85 12.20 5.31
C VAL A 34 4.88 13.36 5.05
N GLU A 35 4.86 13.87 3.82
CA GLU A 35 4.00 15.00 3.46
C GLU A 35 2.62 14.54 2.97
N PRO A 36 1.58 15.39 3.04
CA PRO A 36 0.24 15.05 2.57
C PRO A 36 0.19 14.56 1.11
N ALA A 37 1.04 15.14 0.25
CA ALA A 37 1.15 14.74 -1.16
C ALA A 37 1.71 13.32 -1.32
N ASP A 38 2.63 12.89 -0.45
CA ASP A 38 3.18 11.54 -0.46
C ASP A 38 2.12 10.53 -0.02
N CYS A 39 1.35 10.86 1.01
CA CYS A 39 0.21 10.06 1.46
C CYS A 39 -0.83 9.89 0.34
N ALA A 40 -1.16 10.96 -0.39
CA ALA A 40 -2.10 10.87 -1.51
C ALA A 40 -1.59 9.94 -2.62
N ARG A 41 -0.31 10.04 -3.01
CA ARG A 41 0.29 9.13 -4.01
C ARG A 41 0.29 7.68 -3.52
N ALA A 42 0.69 7.44 -2.27
CA ALA A 42 0.70 6.10 -1.68
C ALA A 42 -0.70 5.48 -1.64
N LEU A 43 -1.71 6.24 -1.22
CA LEU A 43 -3.10 5.76 -1.18
C LEU A 43 -3.67 5.50 -2.58
N ALA A 44 -3.26 6.24 -3.60
CA ALA A 44 -3.63 5.96 -4.98
C ALA A 44 -3.07 4.59 -5.44
N ILE A 45 -1.80 4.31 -5.13
CA ILE A 45 -1.17 3.00 -5.41
C ILE A 45 -1.90 1.87 -4.66
N VAL A 46 -2.15 2.04 -3.36
CA VAL A 46 -2.88 1.03 -2.55
C VAL A 46 -4.29 0.81 -3.11
N GLY A 47 -4.98 1.87 -3.50
CA GLY A 47 -6.30 1.78 -4.11
C GLY A 47 -6.28 0.94 -5.40
N ALA A 48 -5.34 1.23 -6.29
CA ALA A 48 -5.17 0.47 -7.54
C ALA A 48 -4.83 -1.00 -7.27
N ALA A 49 -3.92 -1.29 -6.33
CA ALA A 49 -3.55 -2.65 -5.94
C ALA A 49 -4.73 -3.45 -5.32
N LEU A 50 -5.70 -2.78 -4.70
CA LEU A 50 -6.92 -3.39 -4.19
C LEU A 50 -8.00 -3.58 -5.26
N GLY A 51 -7.80 -3.03 -6.47
CA GLY A 51 -8.75 -3.06 -7.58
C GLY A 51 -9.74 -1.90 -7.59
N ARG A 52 -9.47 -0.81 -6.88
CA ARG A 52 -10.29 0.41 -6.95
C ARG A 52 -9.98 1.16 -8.26
N PRO A 53 -10.99 1.56 -9.06
CA PRO A 53 -10.77 2.44 -10.20
C PRO A 53 -10.20 3.78 -9.74
N ALA A 54 -9.38 4.39 -10.61
CA ALA A 54 -8.67 5.64 -10.35
C ALA A 54 -9.64 6.83 -10.16
#